data_AF-A0A6A5AKB9-F1
#
_entry.id   AF-A0A6A5AKB9-F1
#
_cell.length_a   1.000
_cell.length_b   1.000
_cell.length_c   1.000
_cell.angle_alpha   90.00
_cell.angle_beta   90.00
_cell.angle_gamma   90.00
#
_symmetry.space_group_name_H-M   'P 1'
#
loop_
_entity.id
_entity.type
_entity.pdbx_description
1 polymer ?
#
loop_
_entity_poly.entity_id
_entity_poly.type
_entity_poly.pdbx_seq_one_letter_code
_entity_poly.pdbx_strand_id
1 'polypeptide(L)'
;MCGRKMKDRATAMVMADSTGKKHPLFLVLKTAASTIKAVVQENLTQRHGFGKQVWKDVQPLQDRFGCIYGNPTAWWNSTISMDFLRYHFAGRPDRATKKVLLLWDDFSAHFTDEVVAIATELNVLLEKIPPQFTWICQPADV
;
A
#
# COMPACT_ATOMS: atom_id res chain seq x y z
N MET A 1 -17.53 2.97 33.56
CA MET A 1 -17.38 3.47 32.18
C MET A 1 -16.98 2.30 31.29
N CYS A 2 -17.80 1.95 30.31
CA CYS A 2 -17.53 0.81 29.43
C CYS A 2 -16.43 1.22 28.41
N GLY A 3 -15.25 0.63 28.54
CA GLY A 3 -14.10 0.91 27.68
C GLY A 3 -14.36 0.47 26.25
N ARG A 4 -14.59 1.42 25.33
CA ARG A 4 -14.35 1.18 23.90
C ARG A 4 -12.87 0.87 23.75
N LYS A 5 -12.49 -0.41 23.67
CA LYS A 5 -11.25 -0.78 22.99
C LYS A 5 -11.36 -0.20 21.58
N MET A 6 -10.52 0.78 21.23
CA MET A 6 -10.35 1.14 19.83
C MET A 6 -9.97 -0.16 19.11
N LYS A 7 -10.74 -0.52 18.08
CA LYS A 7 -10.33 -1.59 17.17
C LYS A 7 -9.11 -1.05 16.44
N ASP A 8 -7.94 -1.54 16.82
CA ASP A 8 -6.72 -1.27 16.08
C ASP A 8 -6.86 -1.94 14.72
N ARG A 9 -6.65 -1.14 13.68
CA ARG A 9 -6.82 -1.55 12.29
C ARG A 9 -5.46 -1.45 11.61
N ALA A 10 -5.11 -2.51 10.89
CA ALA A 10 -4.01 -2.55 9.96
C ALA A 10 -4.52 -3.14 8.66
N THR A 11 -4.02 -2.65 7.54
CA THR A 11 -4.25 -3.26 6.23
C THR A 11 -2.91 -3.68 5.66
N ALA A 12 -2.85 -4.91 5.16
CA ALA A 12 -1.65 -5.53 4.63
C ALA A 12 -1.93 -5.98 3.19
N MET A 13 -1.03 -5.65 2.26
CA MET A 13 -1.06 -6.20 0.89
C MET A 13 0.07 -7.20 0.75
N VAL A 14 -0.30 -8.46 0.54
CA VAL A 14 0.62 -9.57 0.32
C VAL A 14 0.75 -9.82 -1.17
N MET A 15 1.98 -10.02 -1.66
CA MET A 15 2.25 -10.39 -3.04
C MET A 15 3.16 -11.62 -3.09
N ALA A 16 2.81 -12.56 -3.97
CA ALA A 16 3.68 -13.65 -4.38
C ALA A 16 3.58 -13.84 -5.90
N ASP A 17 4.68 -14.25 -6.53
CA ASP A 17 4.67 -14.60 -7.95
C ASP A 17 4.34 -16.10 -8.19
N SER A 18 4.20 -16.49 -9.46
CA SER A 18 3.87 -17.86 -9.85
C SER A 18 4.96 -18.90 -9.53
N THR A 19 6.16 -18.46 -9.15
CA THR A 19 7.23 -19.35 -8.67
C THR A 19 7.14 -19.61 -7.17
N GLY A 20 6.17 -18.99 -6.49
CA GLY A 20 6.01 -19.05 -5.04
C GLY A 20 6.92 -18.08 -4.28
N LYS A 21 7.63 -17.20 -4.98
CA LYS A 21 8.45 -16.17 -4.35
C LYS A 21 7.55 -15.14 -3.70
N LYS A 22 7.70 -14.97 -2.38
CA LYS A 22 7.04 -13.92 -1.62
C LYS A 22 7.80 -12.60 -1.79
N HIS A 23 7.07 -11.53 -2.06
CA HIS A 23 7.61 -10.19 -2.15
C HIS A 23 7.39 -9.43 -0.84
N PRO A 24 8.15 -8.33 -0.60
CA PRO A 24 7.97 -7.51 0.59
C PRO A 24 6.52 -7.04 0.77
N LEU A 25 6.07 -7.02 2.02
CA LEU A 25 4.71 -6.66 2.40
C LEU A 25 4.54 -5.14 2.40
N PHE A 26 3.36 -4.66 1.98
CA PHE A 26 2.94 -3.29 2.22
C PHE A 26 1.97 -3.23 3.39
N LEU A 27 2.32 -2.46 4.42
CA LEU A 27 1.54 -2.25 5.62
C LEU A 27 1.01 -0.83 5.70
N VAL A 28 -0.27 -0.69 6.02
CA VAL A 28 -0.88 0.58 6.39
C VAL A 28 -1.43 0.47 7.80
N LEU A 29 -0.81 1.19 8.72
CA LEU A 29 -1.14 1.19 10.15
C LEU A 29 -1.98 2.42 10.50
N LYS A 30 -2.85 2.26 11.49
CA LYS A 30 -3.62 3.39 12.02
C LYS A 30 -2.73 4.32 12.82
N THR A 31 -2.70 5.60 12.47
CA THR A 31 -2.05 6.65 13.26
C THR A 31 -2.88 7.93 13.24
N ALA A 32 -2.91 8.66 14.36
CA ALA A 32 -3.58 9.95 14.40
C ALA A 32 -2.87 10.96 13.51
N ALA A 33 -3.64 11.74 12.74
CA ALA A 33 -3.12 12.89 12.02
C ALA A 33 -2.97 14.08 12.97
N SER A 34 -1.97 14.93 12.71
CA SER A 34 -1.86 16.22 13.37
C SER A 34 -2.99 17.14 12.90
N THR A 35 -3.41 18.08 13.75
CA THR A 35 -4.33 19.17 13.37
C THR A 35 -3.60 20.32 12.66
N ILE A 36 -2.27 20.37 12.75
CA ILE A 36 -1.44 21.42 12.15
C ILE A 36 -1.07 21.01 10.72
N LYS A 37 -1.60 21.74 9.72
CA LYS A 37 -1.42 21.42 8.28
C LYS A 37 0.03 21.24 7.86
N ALA A 38 0.94 22.11 8.31
CA ALA A 38 2.36 22.01 7.97
C ALA A 38 2.98 20.70 8.49
N VAL A 39 2.62 20.29 9.71
CA VAL A 39 3.08 19.04 10.32
C VAL A 39 2.47 17.83 9.60
N VAL A 40 1.22 17.92 9.14
CA VAL A 40 0.60 16.86 8.32
C VAL A 40 1.41 16.65 7.04
N GLN A 41 1.73 17.72 6.32
CA GLN A 41 2.50 17.61 5.07
C GLN A 41 3.91 17.06 5.29
N GLU A 42 4.58 17.50 6.36
CA GLU A 42 5.89 16.97 6.74
C GLU A 42 5.82 15.48 7.10
N ASN A 43 4.82 15.06 7.88
CA ASN A 43 4.65 13.65 8.24
C ASN A 43 4.37 12.78 7.00
N LEU A 44 3.52 13.25 6.08
CA LEU A 44 3.21 12.53 4.85
C LEU A 44 4.45 12.36 3.96
N THR A 45 5.30 13.38 3.86
CA THR A 45 6.46 13.36 2.95
C THR A 45 7.70 12.72 3.55
N GLN A 46 7.96 12.89 4.84
CA GLN A 46 9.21 12.46 5.48
C GLN A 46 9.05 11.23 6.37
N ARG A 47 7.82 10.92 6.79
CA ARG A 47 7.55 9.90 7.83
C ARG A 47 6.43 8.94 7.41
N HIS A 48 6.13 8.89 6.12
CA HIS A 48 5.06 8.03 5.55
C HIS A 48 3.74 8.11 6.31
N GLY A 49 3.41 9.30 6.83
CA GLY A 49 2.18 9.63 7.57
C GLY A 49 2.23 9.40 9.09
N PHE A 50 3.35 8.93 9.63
CA PHE A 50 3.56 8.83 11.08
C PHE A 50 3.99 10.16 11.71
N GLY A 51 3.53 10.41 12.94
CA GLY A 51 4.02 11.52 13.74
C GLY A 51 5.45 11.30 14.21
N LYS A 52 6.18 12.40 14.48
CA LYS A 52 7.60 12.38 14.89
C LYS A 52 7.95 11.39 16.00
N GLN A 53 7.08 11.23 17.00
CA GLN A 53 7.36 10.33 18.12
C GLN A 53 7.24 8.85 17.73
N VAL A 54 6.15 8.47 17.05
CA VAL A 54 5.92 7.10 16.56
C VAL A 54 6.93 6.72 15.49
N TRP A 55 7.34 7.69 14.66
CA TRP A 55 8.32 7.49 13.61
C TRP A 55 9.67 6.95 14.13
N LYS A 56 10.11 7.31 15.34
CA LYS A 56 11.36 6.80 15.93
C LYS A 56 11.35 5.28 16.08
N ASP A 57 10.17 4.70 16.33
CA ASP A 57 10.00 3.26 16.50
C ASP A 57 9.70 2.57 15.16
N VAL A 58 9.01 3.25 14.25
CA VAL A 58 8.64 2.70 12.93
C VAL A 58 9.81 2.72 11.96
N GLN A 59 10.65 3.76 11.98
CA GLN A 59 11.75 3.91 11.03
C GLN A 59 12.68 2.68 11.01
N PRO A 60 13.18 2.16 12.14
CA PRO A 60 14.01 0.94 12.12
C PRO A 60 13.27 -0.29 11.58
N LEU A 61 11.94 -0.38 11.80
CA LEU A 61 11.12 -1.47 11.27
C LEU A 61 10.94 -1.34 9.75
N GLN A 62 10.74 -0.12 9.27
CA GLN A 62 10.66 0.19 7.85
C GLN A 62 12.00 -0.06 7.15
N ASP A 63 13.13 0.31 7.75
CA ASP A 63 14.46 0.02 7.22
C ASP A 63 14.71 -1.50 7.11
N ARG A 64 14.14 -2.29 8.02
CA ARG A 64 14.28 -3.75 8.06
C ARG A 64 13.31 -4.50 7.16
N PHE A 65 12.03 -4.10 7.15
CA PHE A 65 10.94 -4.86 6.53
C PHE A 65 10.37 -4.17 5.27
N GLY A 66 10.73 -2.91 5.04
CA GLY A 66 10.32 -2.12 3.89
C GLY A 66 9.05 -1.31 4.14
N CYS A 67 8.01 -1.61 3.38
CA CYS A 67 6.95 -0.65 3.05
C CYS A 67 5.88 -0.52 4.15
N ILE A 68 6.12 0.37 5.12
CA ILE A 68 5.20 0.68 6.23
C ILE A 68 4.72 2.13 6.12
N TYR A 69 3.41 2.32 6.12
CA TYR A 69 2.72 3.60 6.01
C TYR A 69 1.73 3.80 7.14
N GLY A 70 1.41 5.05 7.45
CA GLY A 70 0.49 5.44 8.50
C GLY A 70 -0.57 6.41 7.98
N ASN A 71 -1.84 6.16 8.29
CA ASN A 71 -2.88 7.18 8.15
C ASN A 71 -4.04 6.97 9.14
N PRO A 72 -4.95 7.95 9.32
CA PRO A 72 -6.03 7.84 10.32
C PRO A 72 -7.02 6.70 10.08
N THR A 73 -7.12 6.23 8.85
CA THR A 73 -8.13 5.26 8.43
C THR A 73 -7.57 3.83 8.33
N ALA A 74 -6.24 3.67 8.34
CA ALA A 74 -5.52 2.44 8.04
C ALA A 74 -6.01 1.77 6.75
N TRP A 75 -6.12 2.57 5.68
CA TRP A 75 -6.53 2.13 4.34
C TRP A 75 -5.55 2.60 3.27
N TRP A 76 -5.58 1.93 2.13
CA TRP A 76 -4.87 2.37 0.93
C TRP A 76 -5.38 3.72 0.43
N ASN A 77 -4.47 4.46 -0.21
CA ASN A 77 -4.76 5.67 -0.96
C ASN A 77 -3.92 5.65 -2.25
N SER A 78 -4.18 6.57 -3.17
CA SER A 78 -3.48 6.60 -4.46
C SER A 78 -1.96 6.68 -4.29
N THR A 79 -1.44 7.48 -3.35
CA THR A 79 0.00 7.56 -3.08
C THR A 79 0.62 6.21 -2.73
N ILE A 80 0.00 5.45 -1.82
CA ILE A 80 0.50 4.14 -1.43
C ILE A 80 0.39 3.15 -2.61
N SER A 81 -0.68 3.21 -3.41
CA SER A 81 -0.83 2.42 -4.64
C SER A 81 0.29 2.70 -5.65
N MET A 82 0.64 3.96 -5.85
CA MET A 82 1.73 4.38 -6.73
C MET A 82 3.09 3.88 -6.24
N ASP A 83 3.36 4.02 -4.93
CA ASP A 83 4.60 3.56 -4.32
C ASP A 83 4.76 2.05 -4.42
N PHE A 84 3.66 1.30 -4.23
CA PHE A 84 3.63 -0.14 -4.44
C PHE A 84 4.06 -0.54 -5.85
N LEU A 85 3.47 0.11 -6.87
CA LEU A 85 3.81 -0.21 -8.26
C LEU A 85 5.29 0.06 -8.54
N ARG A 86 5.80 1.22 -8.11
CA ARG A 86 7.21 1.57 -8.29
C ARG A 86 8.14 0.60 -7.57
N TYR A 87 7.83 0.28 -6.32
CA TYR A 87 8.64 -0.62 -5.50
C TYR A 87 8.77 -2.00 -6.12
N HIS A 88 7.66 -2.60 -6.57
CA HIS A 88 7.67 -3.96 -7.08
C HIS A 88 8.09 -4.07 -8.55
N PHE A 89 7.81 -3.05 -9.39
CA PHE A 89 7.92 -3.20 -10.83
C PHE A 89 8.93 -2.25 -11.51
N ALA A 90 9.37 -1.16 -10.87
CA ALA A 90 10.29 -0.22 -11.51
C ALA A 90 11.68 -0.81 -11.78
N GLY A 91 12.18 -1.67 -10.89
CA GLY A 91 13.50 -2.28 -11.00
C GLY A 91 13.58 -3.52 -11.90
N ARG A 92 12.49 -3.89 -12.59
CA ARG A 92 12.46 -5.11 -13.41
C ARG A 92 13.42 -4.99 -14.61
N PRO A 93 14.36 -5.94 -14.82
CA PRO A 93 15.31 -5.88 -15.93
C PRO A 93 14.65 -6.07 -17.30
N ASP A 94 13.50 -6.75 -17.34
CA ASP A 94 12.75 -7.05 -18.56
C ASP A 94 11.56 -6.10 -18.78
N ARG A 95 11.50 -4.97 -18.07
CA ARG A 95 10.39 -4.01 -18.14
C ARG A 95 10.08 -3.54 -19.55
N ALA A 96 11.11 -3.33 -20.38
CA ALA A 96 10.94 -2.83 -21.75
C ALA A 96 10.32 -3.85 -22.71
N THR A 97 10.42 -5.16 -22.42
CA THR A 97 10.02 -6.22 -23.36
C THR A 97 8.91 -7.11 -22.84
N LYS A 98 8.69 -7.19 -21.52
CA LYS A 98 7.65 -8.02 -20.92
C LYS A 98 6.65 -7.21 -20.12
N LYS A 99 5.38 -7.57 -20.28
CA LYS A 99 4.27 -7.08 -19.46
C LYS A 99 4.09 -7.95 -18.23
N VAL A 100 3.69 -7.33 -17.12
CA VAL A 100 3.19 -8.04 -15.93
C VAL A 100 1.70 -7.78 -15.80
N LEU A 101 0.91 -8.83 -15.62
CA LEU A 101 -0.49 -8.71 -15.25
C LEU A 101 -0.59 -8.58 -13.72
N LEU A 102 -1.20 -7.50 -13.25
CA LEU A 102 -1.53 -7.27 -11.85
C LEU A 102 -3.05 -7.21 -11.71
N LEU A 103 -3.59 -8.07 -10.84
CA LEU A 103 -5.01 -8.10 -10.51
C LEU A 103 -5.22 -7.45 -9.14
N TRP A 104 -6.04 -6.39 -9.09
CA TRP A 104 -6.44 -5.72 -7.84
C TRP A 104 -7.95 -5.76 -7.67
N ASP A 105 -8.42 -5.73 -6.41
CA ASP A 105 -9.84 -5.55 -6.10
C ASP A 105 -10.35 -4.19 -6.62
N ASP A 106 -11.66 -4.01 -6.73
CA ASP A 106 -12.26 -2.78 -7.28
C ASP A 106 -12.23 -1.58 -6.31
N PHE A 107 -11.22 -1.50 -5.44
CA PHE A 107 -11.04 -0.36 -4.56
C PHE A 107 -10.57 0.87 -5.35
N SER A 108 -11.27 2.00 -5.20
CA SER A 108 -11.05 3.19 -6.05
C SER A 108 -9.61 3.74 -6.00
N ALA A 109 -8.93 3.63 -4.86
CA ALA A 109 -7.55 4.08 -4.72
C ALA A 109 -6.54 3.28 -5.57
N HIS A 110 -6.92 2.10 -6.08
CA HIS A 110 -6.11 1.27 -6.96
C HIS A 110 -6.20 1.72 -8.43
N PHE A 111 -7.17 2.57 -8.78
CA PHE A 111 -7.48 2.91 -10.18
C PHE A 111 -7.65 4.42 -10.40
N THR A 112 -6.94 5.27 -9.65
CA THR A 112 -6.88 6.70 -10.00
C THR A 112 -6.06 6.89 -11.27
N ASP A 113 -6.29 8.01 -11.98
CA ASP A 113 -5.59 8.31 -13.24
C ASP A 113 -4.06 8.26 -13.08
N GLU A 114 -3.52 8.73 -11.95
CA GLU A 114 -2.07 8.67 -11.70
C GLU A 114 -1.57 7.24 -11.49
N VAL A 115 -2.36 6.40 -10.82
CA VAL A 115 -2.01 4.99 -10.59
C VAL A 115 -2.01 4.23 -11.90
N VAL A 116 -3.01 4.44 -12.75
CA VAL A 116 -3.10 3.82 -14.08
C VAL A 116 -1.96 4.31 -14.99
N ALA A 117 -1.61 5.60 -14.92
CA ALA A 117 -0.48 6.15 -15.65
C ALA A 117 0.85 5.49 -15.24
N ILE A 118 1.08 5.31 -13.93
CA ILE A 118 2.29 4.64 -13.42
C ILE A 118 2.30 3.16 -13.79
N ALA A 119 1.17 2.45 -13.71
CA ALA A 119 1.10 1.07 -14.16
C ALA A 119 1.51 0.95 -15.64
N THR A 120 1.00 1.86 -16.48
CA THR A 120 1.33 1.93 -17.91
C THR A 120 2.81 2.21 -18.13
N GLU A 121 3.38 3.22 -17.44
CA GLU A 121 4.81 3.56 -17.48
C GLU A 121 5.69 2.35 -17.11
N LEU A 122 5.25 1.57 -16.13
CA LEU A 122 5.98 0.40 -15.62
C LEU A 122 5.74 -0.89 -16.42
N ASN A 123 5.02 -0.80 -17.54
CA ASN A 123 4.61 -1.94 -18.36
C ASN A 123 3.88 -3.02 -17.54
N VAL A 124 2.99 -2.56 -16.65
CA VAL A 124 2.08 -3.37 -15.85
C VAL A 124 0.67 -3.22 -16.44
N LEU A 125 0.09 -4.35 -16.84
CA LEU A 125 -1.33 -4.45 -17.16
C LEU A 125 -2.09 -4.54 -15.85
N LEU A 126 -2.78 -3.47 -15.49
CA LEU A 126 -3.56 -3.39 -14.27
C LEU A 126 -5.03 -3.72 -14.56
N GLU A 127 -5.53 -4.80 -13.97
CA GLU A 127 -6.88 -5.29 -14.19
C GLU A 127 -7.65 -5.42 -12.87
N LYS A 128 -8.97 -5.27 -12.95
CA LYS A 128 -9.87 -5.42 -11.82
C LYS A 128 -10.27 -6.88 -11.63
N ILE A 129 -10.18 -7.37 -10.40
CA ILE A 129 -10.90 -8.57 -9.99
C ILE A 129 -12.39 -8.20 -9.99
N PRO A 130 -13.24 -8.89 -10.77
CA PRO A 130 -14.65 -8.51 -10.80
C PRO A 130 -15.27 -8.71 -9.41
N PRO A 131 -16.10 -7.77 -8.91
CA PRO A 131 -16.53 -7.73 -7.51
C PRO A 131 -17.19 -9.02 -7.01
N GLN A 132 -17.83 -9.77 -7.90
CA GLN A 132 -18.54 -11.02 -7.61
C GLN A 132 -17.59 -12.20 -7.32
N PHE A 133 -16.31 -12.08 -7.68
CA PHE A 133 -15.29 -13.12 -7.52
C PHE A 133 -14.22 -12.78 -6.47
N THR A 134 -14.34 -11.63 -5.80
CA THR A 134 -13.44 -11.16 -4.75
C THR A 134 -13.14 -12.24 -3.70
N TRP A 135 -14.18 -12.93 -3.20
CA TRP A 135 -14.05 -13.99 -2.19
C TRP A 135 -13.34 -15.27 -2.70
N ILE A 136 -13.35 -15.53 -4.01
CA ILE A 136 -12.61 -16.67 -4.63
C ILE A 136 -11.16 -16.27 -4.88
N CYS A 137 -10.93 -15.04 -5.32
CA CYS A 137 -9.63 -14.56 -5.75
C CYS A 137 -8.80 -13.95 -4.62
N GLN A 138 -9.40 -13.66 -3.47
CA GLN A 138 -8.75 -13.16 -2.26
C GLN A 138 -9.06 -14.07 -1.06
N PRO A 139 -8.48 -15.29 -1.00
CA PRO A 139 -8.68 -16.21 0.11
C PRO A 139 -8.17 -15.67 1.47
N ALA A 140 -7.54 -14.50 1.51
CA ALA A 140 -7.08 -13.83 2.72
C ALA A 140 -8.14 -12.96 3.40
N ASP A 141 -9.29 -12.72 2.75
CA ASP A 141 -10.37 -11.85 3.25
C ASP A 141 -11.56 -12.62 3.88
N VAL A 142 -11.39 -13.92 4.14
CA VAL A 142 -12.40 -14.81 4.80
C VAL A 142 -12.00 -15.13 6.24
#